data_AF-A0A971NQT8-F1
#
_entry.id   AF-A0A971NQT8-F1
#
_cell.length_a   1.000
_cell.length_b   1.000
_cell.length_c   1.000
_cell.angle_alpha   90.00
_cell.angle_beta   90.00
_cell.angle_gamma   90.00
#
_symmetry.space_group_name_H-M   'P 1'
#
loop_
_entity.id
_entity.type
_entity.pdbx_description
1 polymer ?
#
loop_
_entity_poly.entity_id
_entity_poly.type
_entity_poly.pdbx_seq_one_letter_code
_entity_poly.pdbx_strand_id
1 'polypeptide(L)' 'MSFETVIRTIFTSFFLASVIRICTPIILPALGGLFATSAGTFNMALEGIILWGAFTGVFVSAY' A
#
# COMPACT_ATOMS: atom_id res chain seq x y z
N MET A 1 9.39 -0.72 28.57
CA MET A 1 8.84 -1.74 27.65
C MET A 1 9.77 -2.94 27.68
N SER A 2 9.27 -4.12 28.04
CA SER A 2 10.08 -5.34 28.02
C SER A 2 10.25 -5.86 26.59
N PHE A 3 11.41 -6.43 26.26
CA PHE A 3 11.72 -7.00 24.95
C PHE A 3 10.70 -8.09 24.53
N GLU A 4 10.23 -8.86 25.51
CA GLU A 4 9.16 -9.87 25.36
C GLU A 4 7.88 -9.29 24.74
N THR A 5 7.52 -8.07 25.14
CA THR A 5 6.30 -7.39 24.68
C THR A 5 6.41 -6.98 23.21
N VAL A 6 7.60 -6.59 22.77
CA VAL A 6 7.85 -6.22 21.36
C VAL A 6 7.67 -7.43 20.46
N ILE A 7 8.29 -8.57 20.80
CA ILE A 7 8.17 -9.81 20.03
C ILE A 7 6.70 -10.25 19.94
N ARG A 8 5.98 -10.25 21.06
CA ARG A 8 4.55 -10.60 21.07
C ARG A 8 3.69 -9.67 20.22
N THR A 9 4.06 -8.39 20.12
CA THR A 9 3.33 -7.40 19.31
C THR A 9 3.54 -7.64 17.81
N ILE A 10 4.75 -8.00 17.39
CA ILE A 10 5.07 -8.28 15.97
C ILE A 10 4.26 -9.47 15.44
N PHE A 11 4.04 -10.50 16.26
CA PHE A 11 3.27 -11.69 15.86
C PHE A 11 1.75 -11.56 16.07
N THR A 12 1.23 -10.36 16.36
CA THR A 12 -0.20 -10.16 16.58
C THR A 12 -0.95 -9.91 15.27
N SER A 13 -2.22 -10.34 15.20
CA SER A 13 -3.07 -10.16 14.02
C SER A 13 -3.30 -8.69 13.65
N PHE A 14 -3.39 -7.82 14.65
CA PHE A 14 -3.52 -6.37 14.47
C PHE A 14 -2.28 -5.74 13.80
N PHE A 15 -1.08 -6.22 14.13
CA PHE A 15 0.15 -5.76 13.50
C PHE A 15 0.19 -6.17 12.04
N LEU A 16 -0.12 -7.43 11.74
CA LEU A 16 -0.22 -7.91 10.36
C LEU A 16 -1.24 -7.13 9.53
N ALA A 17 -2.43 -6.86 10.09
CA ALA A 17 -3.46 -6.06 9.43
C ALA A 17 -2.98 -4.62 9.15
N SER A 18 -2.25 -4.02 10.09
CA SER A 18 -1.66 -2.68 9.92
C SER A 18 -0.58 -2.65 8.84
N VAL A 19 0.30 -3.66 8.82
CA VAL A 19 1.32 -3.81 7.78
C VAL A 19 0.68 -3.90 6.40
N ILE A 20 -0.32 -4.78 6.23
CA ILE A 20 -1.03 -4.91 4.95
C ILE A 20 -1.62 -3.57 4.54
N ARG A 21 -2.33 -2.88 5.43
CA ARG A 21 -2.98 -1.59 5.13
C ARG A 21 -2.01 -0.51 4.64
N ILE A 22 -0.81 -0.45 5.21
CA ILE A 22 0.22 0.53 4.82
C ILE A 22 0.92 0.11 3.52
N CYS A 23 1.16 -1.19 3.33
CA CYS A 23 1.85 -1.71 2.16
C CYS A 23 0.97 -1.76 0.90
N THR A 24 -0.34 -2.00 1.01
CA THR A 24 -1.27 -2.09 -0.12
C THR A 24 -1.19 -0.91 -1.09
N PRO A 25 -1.24 0.37 -0.66
CA PRO A 25 -1.17 1.51 -1.59
C PRO A 25 0.17 1.63 -2.33
N ILE A 26 1.23 0.95 -1.87
CA ILE A 26 2.57 1.00 -2.49
C ILE A 26 2.78 -0.21 -3.41
N ILE A 27 2.37 -1.39 -2.97
CA ILE A 27 2.55 -2.64 -3.73
C ILE A 27 1.73 -2.64 -5.01
N LEU A 28 0.50 -2.10 -4.99
CA LEU A 28 -0.37 -2.08 -6.17
C LEU A 28 0.19 -1.22 -7.32
N PRO A 29 0.63 0.03 -7.12
CA PRO A 29 1.31 0.81 -8.17
C PRO A 29 2.64 0.17 -8.61
N ALA A 30 3.44 -0.35 -7.67
CA ALA A 30 4.72 -0.98 -8.00
C ALA A 30 4.53 -2.18 -8.95
N LEU A 31 3.53 -3.02 -8.70
CA LEU A 31 3.14 -4.11 -9.59
C LEU A 31 2.73 -3.62 -10.99
N GLY A 32 1.89 -2.57 -11.06
CA GLY A 32 1.45 -1.98 -12.32
C GLY A 32 2.60 -1.39 -13.15
N GLY A 33 3.58 -0.76 -12.49
CA GLY A 33 4.80 -0.28 -13.15
C GLY A 33 5.70 -1.42 -13.64
N LEU A 34 5.79 -2.50 -12.88
CA LEU A 34 6.58 -3.68 -13.23
C LEU A 34 5.99 -4.40 -14.46
N PHE A 35 4.66 -4.51 -14.56
CA PHE A 35 4.00 -5.02 -15.75
C PHE A 35 4.22 -4.15 -16.98
N ALA A 36 4.08 -2.82 -16.87
CA ALA A 36 4.33 -1.92 -17.99
C ALA A 36 5.78 -2.03 -18.49
N THR A 37 6.73 -2.06 -17.55
CA THR A 37 8.16 -2.25 -17.82
C THR A 37 8.41 -3.57 -18.54
N SER A 38 7.74 -4.65 -18.12
CA SER A 38 7.83 -5.96 -18.80
C SER A 38 7.25 -5.96 -20.21
N ALA A 39 6.26 -5.09 -20.50
CA ALA A 39 5.70 -4.88 -21.82
C ALA A 39 6.52 -3.91 -22.70
N GLY A 40 7.67 -3.42 -22.22
CA GLY A 40 8.51 -2.46 -22.93
C GLY A 40 7.94 -1.05 -23.01
N THR A 41 6.96 -0.72 -22.16
CA THR A 41 6.31 0.59 -22.13
C THR A 41 6.44 1.23 -20.74
N PHE A 42 6.49 2.55 -20.68
CA PHE A 42 6.50 3.25 -19.40
C PHE A 42 5.06 3.56 -18.97
N ASN A 43 4.71 3.27 -17.71
CA ASN A 43 3.39 3.58 -17.18
C ASN A 43 3.28 5.07 -16.83
N MET A 44 3.09 5.93 -17.83
CA MET A 44 2.88 7.38 -17.64
C MET A 44 1.60 7.71 -16.87
N ALA A 45 0.61 6.80 -16.85
CA ALA A 45 -0.64 6.98 -16.13
C ALA A 45 -0.51 6.69 -14.62
N LEU A 46 0.61 6.14 -14.15
CA LEU A 46 0.80 5.68 -12.78
C LEU A 46 0.58 6.80 -11.75
N GLU A 47 1.13 7.98 -12.00
CA GLU A 47 0.93 9.18 -11.16
C GLU A 47 -0.55 9.56 -11.06
N GLY A 48 -1.27 9.47 -12.18
CA GLY A 48 -2.72 9.71 -12.22
C GLY A 48 -3.52 8.68 -11.41
N ILE A 49 -3.13 7.40 -11.48
CA ILE A 49 -3.77 6.32 -10.71
C ILE A 49 -3.56 6.52 -9.21
N ILE A 50 -2.37 6.94 -8.78
CA ILE A 50 -2.07 7.24 -7.37
C ILE A 50 -2.90 8.43 -6.88
N LEU A 51 -2.98 9.52 -7.67
CA LEU A 51 -3.79 10.69 -7.33
C LEU A 51 -5.28 10.37 -7.25
N TRP A 52 -5.82 9.59 -8.19
CA TRP A 52 -7.21 9.14 -8.16
C TRP A 52 -7.51 8.23 -6.97
N GLY A 53 -6.57 7.34 -6.61
CA GLY A 53 -6.67 6.50 -5.42
C GLY A 53 -6.68 7.32 -4.13
N ALA A 54 -5.78 8.29 -4.00
CA ALA A 54 -5.74 9.21 -2.86
C ALA A 54 -7.02 10.05 -2.75
N PHE A 55 -7.50 10.60 -3.87
CA PHE A 55 -8.76 11.36 -3.92
C PHE A 55 -9.95 10.51 -3.48
N THR A 56 -10.10 9.30 -4.06
CA THR A 56 -11.21 8.40 -3.73
C THR A 56 -11.16 7.97 -2.26
N GLY A 57 -9.96 7.71 -1.72
CA GLY A 57 -9.77 7.36 -0.32
C GLY A 57 -10.25 8.46 0.64
N VAL A 58 -9.92 9.72 0.35
CA VAL A 58 -10.40 10.87 1.15
C VAL A 58 -11.91 11.08 0.94
N PHE A 59 -12.39 10.99 -0.31
CA PHE A 59 -13.80 11.18 -0.63
C PHE A 59 -14.70 10.18 0.09
N VAL A 60 -14.33 8.89 0.11
CA VAL A 60 -15.07 7.84 0.83
C VAL A 60 -14.90 7.98 2.34
N SER A 61 -13.73 8.41 2.83
CA SER A 61 -13.50 8.61 4.28
C SER A 61 -14.28 9.80 4.85
N ALA A 62 -14.74 10.74 4.02
CA ALA A 62 -15.47 11.92 4.45
C ALA A 62 -16.95 11.63 4.76
N TYR A 63 -17.45 10.44 4.42
CA TYR A 63 -18.81 9.97 4.66
C TYR A 63 -18.79 8.77 5.62
#